data_AF-A0A1F6P0L7-F1
#
_entry.id   AF-A0A1F6P0L7-F1
#
_cell.length_a   1.000
_cell.length_b   1.000
_cell.length_c   1.000
_cell.angle_alpha   90.00
_cell.angle_beta   90.00
_cell.angle_gamma   90.00
#
_symmetry.space_group_name_H-M   'P 1'
#
loop_
_entity.id
_entity.type
_entity.pdbx_description
1 polymer ?
#
loop_
_entity_poly.entity_id
_entity_poly.type
_entity_poly.pdbx_seq_one_letter_code
_entity_poly.pdbx_strand_id
1 'polypeptide(L)'
;MPQENPLEELVLSILNENGFDKLDEEAKKEYLPQFLAQAQQRIGAALLPLLSEDSAKQFVELSKKETNPEKWWEFWQTNVPNFNDVVKNALAGFAQEVKNSFSI
;
A
#
# COMPACT_ATOMS: atom_id res chain seq x y z
N MET A 1 -8.79 -7.92 16.81
CA MET A 1 -8.50 -6.69 16.05
C MET A 1 -9.43 -6.71 14.85
N PRO A 2 -10.22 -5.65 14.57
CA PRO A 2 -11.10 -5.70 13.41
C PRO A 2 -10.26 -5.87 12.14
N GLN A 3 -10.81 -6.68 11.26
CA GLN A 3 -10.19 -7.36 10.12
C GLN A 3 -9.95 -6.48 8.89
N GLU A 4 -9.04 -6.96 8.02
CA GLU A 4 -9.16 -6.98 6.55
C GLU A 4 -8.95 -5.66 5.77
N ASN A 5 -7.75 -5.08 5.87
CA ASN A 5 -7.21 -4.26 4.77
C ASN A 5 -6.05 -5.02 4.09
N PRO A 6 -6.30 -5.76 2.99
CA PRO A 6 -5.27 -6.54 2.30
C PRO A 6 -4.07 -5.70 1.84
N LEU A 7 -4.29 -4.40 1.57
CA LEU A 7 -3.22 -3.47 1.23
C LEU A 7 -2.33 -3.17 2.44
N GLU A 8 -2.91 -2.92 3.61
CA GLU A 8 -2.13 -2.68 4.83
C GLU A 8 -1.34 -3.92 5.24
N GLU A 9 -1.92 -5.12 5.12
CA GLU A 9 -1.22 -6.37 5.39
C GLU A 9 -0.03 -6.57 4.45
N LEU A 10 -0.21 -6.29 3.15
CA LEU A 10 0.88 -6.36 2.18
C LEU A 10 1.98 -5.34 2.47
N VAL A 11 1.60 -4.10 2.80
CA VAL A 11 2.56 -3.05 3.18
C VAL A 11 3.31 -3.46 4.44
N LEU A 12 2.62 -3.96 5.46
CA LEU A 12 3.23 -4.41 6.72
C LEU A 12 4.18 -5.58 6.50
N SER A 13 3.83 -6.55 5.65
CA SER A 13 4.72 -7.65 5.28
C SER A 13 6.02 -7.15 4.67
N ILE A 14 5.93 -6.19 3.74
CA ILE A 14 7.11 -5.61 3.07
C ILE A 14 7.97 -4.80 4.05
N LEU A 15 7.35 -4.03 4.94
CA LEU A 15 8.05 -3.29 6.00
C LEU A 15 8.79 -4.26 6.93
N ASN A 16 8.13 -5.34 7.35
CA ASN A 16 8.71 -6.35 8.23
C ASN A 16 9.90 -7.07 7.57
N GLU A 17 9.80 -7.43 6.29
CA GLU A 17 10.92 -8.00 5.52
C GLU A 17 12.16 -7.06 5.49
N ASN A 18 11.96 -5.77 5.75
CA ASN A 18 12.99 -4.73 5.70
C ASN A 18 13.39 -4.19 7.08
N GLY A 19 13.04 -4.90 8.16
CA GLY A 19 13.52 -4.63 9.51
C GLY A 19 12.59 -3.77 10.38
N PHE A 20 11.39 -3.46 9.90
CA PHE A 20 10.37 -2.79 10.71
C PHE A 20 9.92 -3.64 11.90
N ASP A 21 9.97 -4.97 11.77
CA ASP A 21 9.66 -5.93 12.82
C ASP A 21 10.61 -5.84 14.03
N LYS A 22 11.83 -5.32 13.82
CA LYS A 22 12.87 -5.13 14.84
C LYS A 22 12.68 -3.88 15.70
N LEU A 23 11.81 -2.95 15.30
CA LEU A 23 11.46 -1.80 16.11
C LEU A 23 10.69 -2.25 17.36
N ASP A 24 10.87 -1.51 18.46
CA ASP A 24 10.02 -1.70 19.64
C ASP A 24 8.57 -1.25 19.36
N GLU A 25 7.66 -1.63 20.26
CA GLU A 25 6.23 -1.37 20.09
C GLU A 25 5.87 0.11 20.13
N GLU A 26 6.70 0.96 20.74
CA GLU A 26 6.49 2.40 20.81
C GLU A 26 6.86 3.06 19.48
N ALA A 27 8.04 2.74 18.95
CA ALA A 27 8.49 3.15 17.63
C ALA A 27 7.55 2.63 16.53
N LYS A 28 7.08 1.38 16.59
CA LYS A 28 6.10 0.86 15.63
C LYS A 28 4.82 1.69 15.63
N LYS A 29 4.27 2.03 16.79
CA LYS A 29 3.04 2.85 16.88
C LYS A 29 3.24 4.26 16.35
N GLU A 30 4.42 4.84 16.56
CA GLU A 30 4.75 6.17 16.08
C GLU A 30 4.92 6.22 14.55
N TYR A 31 5.69 5.28 13.99
CA TYR A 31 6.08 5.33 12.58
C TYR A 31 5.14 4.58 11.63
N LEU A 32 4.41 3.56 12.09
CA LEU A 32 3.53 2.75 11.24
C LEU A 32 2.50 3.60 10.46
N PRO A 33 1.77 4.56 11.07
CA PRO A 33 0.79 5.36 10.33
C PRO A 33 1.44 6.17 9.20
N GLN A 34 2.64 6.71 9.44
CA GLN A 34 3.36 7.49 8.44
C GLN A 34 3.86 6.62 7.29
N PHE A 35 4.40 5.44 7.59
CA PHE A 35 4.84 4.51 6.56
C PHE A 35 3.68 3.96 5.74
N LEU A 36 2.54 3.66 6.36
CA LEU A 36 1.33 3.24 5.65
C LEU A 36 0.85 4.34 4.69
N ALA A 37 0.79 5.59 5.14
CA ALA A 37 0.39 6.71 4.29
C ALA A 37 1.34 6.90 3.09
N GLN A 38 2.65 6.82 3.31
CA GLN A 38 3.63 6.91 2.23
C GLN A 38 3.54 5.73 1.25
N ALA A 39 3.35 4.51 1.76
CA ALA A 39 3.15 3.33 0.94
C ALA A 39 1.89 3.46 0.07
N GLN A 40 0.76 3.86 0.66
CA GLN A 40 -0.49 4.10 -0.06
C GLN A 40 -0.33 5.16 -1.16
N GLN A 41 0.39 6.26 -0.89
CA GLN A 41 0.67 7.29 -1.90
C GLN A 41 1.50 6.76 -3.06
N ARG A 42 2.58 6.00 -2.78
CA ARG A 42 3.45 5.43 -3.83
C ARG A 42 2.71 4.40 -4.67
N ILE A 43 1.93 3.55 -4.02
CA ILE A 43 1.07 2.57 -4.68
C ILE A 43 0.06 3.28 -5.58
N GLY A 44 -0.67 4.28 -5.05
CA GLY A 44 -1.61 5.07 -5.85
C GLY A 44 -0.95 5.71 -7.07
N ALA A 45 0.22 6.32 -6.90
CA ALA A 45 0.99 6.92 -7.99
C ALA A 45 1.44 5.89 -9.05
N ALA A 46 1.70 4.66 -8.66
CA ALA A 46 2.08 3.58 -9.58
C ALA A 46 0.87 2.95 -10.30
N LEU A 47 -0.29 2.87 -9.62
CA LEU A 47 -1.49 2.22 -10.16
C LEU A 47 -2.33 3.14 -11.05
N LEU A 48 -2.48 4.42 -10.68
CA LEU A 48 -3.32 5.37 -11.41
C LEU A 48 -2.99 5.47 -12.91
N PRO A 49 -1.71 5.51 -13.34
CA PRO A 49 -1.36 5.55 -14.76
C PRO A 49 -1.71 4.28 -15.54
N LEU A 50 -1.98 3.16 -14.85
CA LEU A 50 -2.30 1.88 -15.47
C LEU A 50 -3.81 1.72 -15.72
N LEU A 51 -4.62 2.66 -15.24
CA LEU A 51 -6.06 2.66 -15.47
C LEU A 51 -6.36 3.04 -16.92
N SER A 52 -7.21 2.24 -17.57
CA SER A 52 -7.92 2.64 -18.78
C SER A 52 -8.89 3.79 -18.49
N GLU A 53 -9.37 4.47 -19.53
CA GLU A 53 -10.37 5.54 -19.38
C GLU A 53 -11.63 5.06 -18.64
N ASP A 54 -12.10 3.85 -18.92
CA ASP A 54 -13.29 3.28 -18.28
C ASP A 54 -13.04 2.95 -16.80
N SER A 55 -11.89 2.38 -16.48
CA SER A 55 -11.52 2.08 -15.09
C SER A 55 -11.22 3.35 -14.29
N ALA A 56 -10.73 4.42 -14.91
CA ALA A 56 -10.58 5.73 -14.28
C ALA A 56 -11.95 6.36 -13.91
N LYS A 57 -12.97 6.20 -14.76
CA LYS A 57 -14.35 6.62 -14.42
C LYS A 57 -14.89 5.81 -13.24
N GLN A 58 -14.66 4.50 -13.22
CA GLN A 58 -15.04 3.64 -12.09
C GLN A 58 -14.32 4.03 -10.79
N PHE A 59 -13.02 4.36 -10.87
CA PHE A 59 -12.24 4.86 -9.74
C PHE A 59 -12.86 6.12 -9.13
N VAL A 60 -13.25 7.09 -9.96
CA VAL A 60 -13.90 8.33 -9.50
C VAL A 60 -15.23 8.01 -8.81
N GLU A 61 -16.05 7.12 -9.37
CA GLU A 61 -17.31 6.72 -8.74
C GLU A 61 -17.12 5.96 -7.42
N LEU A 62 -16.07 5.14 -7.33
CA LEU A 62 -15.70 4.43 -6.10
C LEU A 62 -15.21 5.40 -5.01
N SER A 63 -14.44 6.42 -5.40
CA SER A 63 -13.91 7.46 -4.48
C SER A 63 -14.96 8.39 -3.90
N LYS A 64 -16.11 8.56 -4.58
CA LYS A 64 -17.23 9.39 -4.10
C LYS A 64 -18.07 8.69 -3.03
N LYS A 65 -17.91 7.38 -2.88
CA LYS A 65 -18.66 6.56 -1.93
C LYS A 65 -17.74 6.14 -0.80
N GLU A 66 -18.27 6.15 0.42
CA GLU A 66 -17.62 5.44 1.50
C GLU A 66 -17.59 3.95 1.13
N THR A 67 -16.39 3.43 0.95
CA THR A 67 -16.11 2.12 0.37
C THR A 67 -15.15 1.38 1.29
N ASN A 68 -15.39 0.09 1.51
CA ASN A 68 -14.52 -0.72 2.38
C ASN A 68 -13.18 -1.06 1.68
N PRO A 69 -12.12 -1.42 2.43
CA PRO A 69 -10.83 -1.75 1.86
C PRO A 69 -10.84 -2.91 0.85
N GLU A 70 -11.71 -3.91 1.05
CA GLU A 70 -11.84 -5.07 0.15
C GLU A 70 -12.31 -4.68 -1.24
N LYS A 71 -13.30 -3.79 -1.35
CA LYS A 71 -13.80 -3.26 -2.62
C LYS A 71 -12.72 -2.52 -3.40
N TRP A 72 -11.87 -1.78 -2.69
CA TRP A 72 -10.70 -1.14 -3.30
C TRP A 72 -9.72 -2.19 -3.83
N TRP A 73 -9.45 -3.23 -3.04
CA TRP A 73 -8.57 -4.31 -3.44
C TRP A 73 -9.08 -5.05 -4.69
N GLU A 74 -10.37 -5.41 -4.71
CA GLU A 74 -11.03 -6.02 -5.87
C GLU A 74 -10.95 -5.12 -7.11
N PHE A 75 -11.18 -3.81 -6.95
CA PHE A 75 -11.07 -2.84 -8.03
C PHE A 75 -9.68 -2.86 -8.66
N TRP A 76 -8.62 -2.82 -7.83
CA TRP A 76 -7.26 -2.81 -8.33
C TRP A 76 -6.87 -4.13 -9.00
N GLN A 77 -7.21 -5.28 -8.40
CA GLN A 77 -6.92 -6.59 -8.98
C GLN A 77 -7.64 -6.80 -10.33
N THR A 78 -8.82 -6.22 -10.49
CA THR A 78 -9.61 -6.34 -11.72
C THR A 78 -9.09 -5.43 -12.83
N ASN A 79 -8.69 -4.19 -12.48
CA ASN A 79 -8.42 -3.15 -13.47
C ASN A 79 -6.93 -2.91 -13.75
N VAL A 80 -6.04 -3.43 -12.90
CA VAL A 80 -4.58 -3.28 -13.06
C VAL A 80 -3.93 -4.62 -13.36
N PRO A 81 -3.40 -4.83 -14.58
CA PRO A 81 -2.62 -6.01 -14.91
C PRO A 81 -1.38 -6.14 -14.02
N ASN A 82 -1.06 -7.36 -13.59
CA ASN A 82 0.08 -7.65 -12.72
C ASN A 82 0.09 -6.80 -11.43
N PHE A 83 -1.10 -6.48 -10.89
CA PHE A 83 -1.28 -5.64 -9.72
C PHE A 83 -0.29 -5.92 -8.58
N ASN A 84 -0.14 -7.19 -8.18
CA ASN A 84 0.76 -7.58 -7.09
C ASN A 84 2.23 -7.22 -7.38
N ASP A 85 2.69 -7.35 -8.62
CA ASP A 85 4.06 -7.01 -9.00
C ASP A 85 4.26 -5.49 -9.05
N VAL A 86 3.25 -4.74 -9.52
CA VAL A 86 3.26 -3.28 -9.50
C VAL A 86 3.37 -2.76 -8.08
N VAL A 87 2.58 -3.31 -7.15
CA VAL A 87 2.63 -2.93 -5.73
C VAL A 87 3.99 -3.27 -5.12
N LYS A 88 4.52 -4.48 -5.35
CA LYS A 88 5.86 -4.86 -4.88
C LYS A 88 6.94 -3.92 -5.40
N ASN A 89 6.91 -3.58 -6.69
CA ASN A 89 7.88 -2.67 -7.29
C ASN A 89 7.75 -1.23 -6.76
N ALA A 90 6.52 -0.75 -6.59
CA ALA A 90 6.26 0.57 -6.03
C ALA A 90 6.79 0.70 -4.59
N LEU A 91 6.79 -0.40 -3.84
CA LEU A 91 7.26 -0.46 -2.47
C LEU A 91 8.71 -0.90 -2.32
N ALA A 92 9.33 -1.54 -3.31
CA ALA A 92 10.71 -2.02 -3.21
C ALA A 92 11.71 -0.90 -2.87
N GLY A 93 11.58 0.24 -3.54
CA GLY A 93 12.40 1.42 -3.24
C GLY A 93 12.14 1.98 -1.84
N PHE A 94 10.86 2.04 -1.46
CA PHE A 94 10.45 2.51 -0.14
C PHE A 94 10.93 1.59 1.00
N ALA A 95 10.87 0.28 0.81
CA ALA A 95 11.31 -0.68 1.80
C ALA A 95 12.83 -0.60 2.03
N GLN A 96 13.59 -0.33 0.96
CA GLN A 96 15.03 -0.07 1.06
C GLN A 96 15.33 1.26 1.76
N GLU A 97 14.54 2.32 1.51
CA GLU A 97 14.64 3.60 2.23
C GLU A 97 14.37 3.42 3.73
N VAL A 98 13.32 2.66 4.10
CA VAL A 98 12.97 2.30 5.47
C VAL A 98 14.12 1.55 6.13
N LYS A 99 14.63 0.50 5.48
CA LYS A 99 15.78 -0.27 5.97
C LYS A 99 16.99 0.62 6.23
N ASN A 100 17.31 1.55 5.33
CA ASN A 100 18.43 2.46 5.48
C ASN A 100 18.21 3.50 6.59
N SER A 101 16.96 3.92 6.81
CA SER A 101 16.59 4.86 7.88
C SER A 101 16.75 4.25 9.27
N PHE A 102 16.67 2.92 9.37
CA PHE A 102 16.83 2.16 10.62
C PHE A 102 18.13 1.35 10.71
N SER A 103 18.99 1.43 9.69
CA SER A 103 20.33 0.85 9.74
C SER A 103 21.22 1.79 10.56
N ILE A 104 21.33 1.48 11.85
CA ILE A 104 22.35 2.01 12.78
C ILE A 104 23.68 1.31 12.49
#